data_AF-A0A7C2L5H3-F1
#
_entry.id   AF-A0A7C2L5H3-F1
#
_cell.length_a   1.000
_cell.length_b   1.000
_cell.length_c   1.000
_cell.angle_alpha   90.00
_cell.angle_beta   90.00
_cell.angle_gamma   90.00
#
_symmetry.space_group_name_H-M   'P 1'
#
loop_
_entity.id
_entity.type
_entity.pdbx_description
1 polymer ?
#
loop_
_entity_poly.entity_id
_entity_poly.type
_entity_poly.pdbx_seq_one_letter_code
_entity_poly.pdbx_strand_id
1 'polypeptide(L)'
;MIYGILSLFKGTTAFSVLYGIILLFIAVVVITSIPGLVMLNWLLDRSLPFLWIALIIVGTLMRGPGWMLFWPGQTWDHTRLVYEVNRNLPDIFGITSDWGKGIFGFFAVVLFYLAAGFGIHKLVTRSPLNRKIYERTSLLQYLVFQFFAITILVGLPAKILLRLLFRIKYVWITPWFNI
;
A
#
# COMPACT_ATOMS: atom_id res chain seq x y z
N MET A 1 36.36 23.19 -0.40
CA MET A 1 36.29 23.55 1.03
C MET A 1 35.41 22.61 1.86
N ILE A 2 34.20 22.24 1.40
CA ILE A 2 33.25 21.37 2.13
C ILE A 2 33.78 19.94 2.39
N TYR A 3 34.47 19.33 1.42
CA TYR A 3 35.00 17.96 1.55
C TYR A 3 36.14 17.82 2.60
N GLY A 4 36.91 18.87 2.86
CA GLY A 4 38.01 18.84 3.85
C GLY A 4 37.56 18.91 5.31
N ILE A 5 36.37 19.48 5.56
CA ILE A 5 35.77 19.53 6.90
C ILE A 5 35.09 18.19 7.23
N LEU A 6 34.53 17.52 6.23
CA LEU A 6 33.87 16.21 6.40
C LEU A 6 34.87 15.05 6.64
N SER A 7 36.13 15.18 6.22
CA SER A 7 37.15 14.16 6.50
C SER A 7 37.64 14.16 7.96
N LEU A 8 37.48 15.27 8.69
CA LEU A 8 37.88 15.41 10.09
C LEU A 8 36.99 14.64 11.08
N PHE A 9 35.81 14.19 10.65
CA PHE A 9 34.82 13.53 11.52
C PHE A 9 34.49 12.09 11.11
N LYS A 10 35.26 11.48 10.19
CA LYS A 10 35.07 10.06 9.84
C LYS A 10 35.32 9.18 11.08
N GLY A 11 34.25 8.54 11.57
CA GLY A 11 34.32 7.52 12.63
C GLY A 11 33.80 7.94 14.01
N THR A 12 33.32 9.18 14.19
CA THR A 12 32.76 9.64 15.48
C THR A 12 31.23 9.73 15.45
N THR A 13 30.59 9.63 16.63
CA THR A 13 29.13 9.81 16.81
C THR A 13 28.63 11.17 16.30
N ALA A 14 29.52 12.16 16.16
CA ALA A 14 29.22 13.45 15.55
C ALA A 14 28.80 13.33 14.07
N PHE A 15 29.37 12.39 13.32
CA PHE A 15 29.01 12.17 11.91
C PHE A 15 27.61 11.59 11.76
N SER A 16 27.22 10.63 12.62
CA SER A 16 25.85 10.09 12.65
C SER A 16 24.82 11.15 13.06
N VAL A 17 25.16 12.02 14.01
CA VAL A 17 24.28 13.13 14.43
C VAL A 17 24.13 14.15 13.29
N LEU A 18 25.21 14.47 12.58
CA LEU A 18 25.18 15.42 11.47
C LEU A 18 24.37 14.88 10.27
N TYR A 19 24.50 13.59 9.95
CA TYR A 19 23.61 12.92 9.01
C TYR A 19 22.15 12.92 9.45
N GLY A 20 21.89 12.64 10.74
CA GLY A 20 20.55 12.68 11.31
C GLY A 20 19.91 14.07 11.21
N ILE A 21 20.67 15.13 11.49
CA ILE A 21 20.22 16.53 11.39
C ILE A 21 19.97 16.92 9.93
N ILE A 22 20.86 16.58 9.00
CA ILE A 22 20.65 16.84 7.56
C ILE A 22 19.41 16.11 7.06
N LEU A 23 19.22 14.85 7.44
CA LEU A 23 18.05 14.06 7.04
C LEU A 23 16.76 14.65 7.63
N LEU A 24 16.76 15.08 8.88
CA LEU A 24 15.64 15.79 9.50
C LEU A 24 15.35 17.10 8.79
N PHE A 25 16.37 17.88 8.45
CA PHE A 25 16.19 19.15 7.76
C PHE A 25 15.61 18.95 6.35
N ILE A 26 16.13 17.97 5.59
CA ILE A 26 15.56 17.58 4.29
C ILE A 26 14.12 17.10 4.47
N ALA A 27 13.84 16.27 5.47
CA ALA A 27 12.48 15.78 5.74
C ALA A 27 11.53 16.93 6.06
N VAL A 28 11.94 17.88 6.91
CA VAL A 28 11.14 19.07 7.27
C VAL A 28 10.92 19.95 6.04
N VAL A 29 11.95 20.21 5.23
CA VAL A 29 11.81 20.96 3.99
C VAL A 29 10.84 20.24 3.04
N VAL A 30 10.97 18.93 2.84
CA VAL A 30 10.05 18.16 1.98
C VAL A 30 8.61 18.22 2.51
N ILE A 31 8.40 18.04 3.82
CA ILE A 31 7.07 18.07 4.44
C ILE A 31 6.43 19.47 4.32
N THR A 32 7.20 20.52 4.58
CA THR A 32 6.75 21.92 4.47
C THR A 32 6.61 22.39 3.02
N SER A 33 7.31 21.75 2.07
CA SER A 33 7.17 21.97 0.63
C SER A 33 5.93 21.33 0.03
N ILE A 34 5.17 20.55 0.80
CA ILE A 34 3.91 19.93 0.39
C ILE A 34 2.73 20.62 1.11
N PRO A 35 2.51 21.93 0.98
CA PRO A 35 1.29 22.54 1.51
C PRO A 35 0.11 22.20 0.59
N GLY A 36 -0.95 21.64 1.18
CA GLY A 36 -2.26 21.50 0.54
C GLY A 36 -2.31 20.53 -0.63
N LEU A 37 -2.19 19.22 -0.36
CA LEU A 37 -2.52 18.18 -1.34
C LEU A 37 -4.03 18.18 -1.60
N VAL A 38 -4.53 19.14 -2.39
CA VAL A 38 -5.96 19.27 -2.74
C VAL A 38 -6.50 17.95 -3.26
N MET A 39 -5.70 17.23 -4.07
CA MET A 39 -6.07 15.93 -4.61
C MET A 39 -6.06 14.81 -3.56
N LEU A 40 -5.14 14.84 -2.58
CA LEU A 40 -5.15 13.86 -1.49
C LEU A 40 -6.33 14.12 -0.55
N ASN A 41 -6.60 15.38 -0.19
CA ASN A 41 -7.77 15.72 0.61
C ASN A 41 -9.05 15.31 -0.11
N TRP A 42 -9.14 15.57 -1.41
CA TRP A 42 -10.25 15.08 -2.23
C TRP A 42 -10.38 13.55 -2.20
N LEU A 43 -9.27 12.81 -2.29
CA LEU A 43 -9.26 11.36 -2.16
C LEU A 43 -9.82 10.94 -0.80
N LEU A 44 -9.27 11.50 0.27
CA LEU A 44 -9.55 11.11 1.63
C LEU A 44 -11.00 11.42 1.99
N ASP A 45 -11.48 12.62 1.70
CA ASP A 45 -12.85 13.04 1.98
C ASP A 45 -13.89 12.23 1.18
N ARG A 46 -13.58 11.91 -0.09
CA ARG A 46 -14.50 11.14 -0.95
C ARG A 46 -14.48 9.65 -0.63
N SER A 47 -13.34 9.07 -0.25
CA SER A 47 -13.16 7.61 -0.19
C SER A 47 -13.05 7.02 1.22
N LEU A 48 -12.52 7.75 2.21
CA LEU A 48 -12.41 7.26 3.59
C LEU A 48 -13.77 6.89 4.18
N PRO A 49 -14.86 7.66 3.99
CA PRO A 49 -16.16 7.29 4.57
C PRO A 49 -16.64 5.92 4.07
N PHE A 50 -16.43 5.61 2.79
CA PHE A 50 -16.81 4.30 2.23
C PHE A 50 -15.98 3.16 2.80
N LEU A 51 -14.65 3.34 2.88
CA LEU A 51 -13.76 2.36 3.49
C LEU A 51 -14.08 2.16 4.97
N TRP A 52 -14.34 3.24 5.69
CA TRP A 52 -14.67 3.20 7.11
C TRP A 52 -15.98 2.46 7.36
N ILE A 53 -17.03 2.75 6.60
CA ILE A 53 -18.30 2.02 6.67
C ILE A 53 -18.10 0.55 6.30
N ALA A 54 -17.34 0.25 5.24
CA ALA A 54 -17.04 -1.12 4.85
C ALA A 54 -16.28 -1.89 5.94
N LEU A 55 -15.31 -1.27 6.59
CA LEU A 55 -14.55 -1.86 7.71
C LEU A 55 -15.43 -2.08 8.93
N ILE A 56 -16.37 -1.17 9.22
CA ILE A 56 -17.36 -1.37 10.28
C ILE A 56 -18.24 -2.57 9.94
N ILE A 57 -18.81 -2.64 8.73
CA ILE A 57 -19.66 -3.76 8.30
C ILE A 57 -18.92 -5.09 8.39
N VAL A 58 -17.69 -5.15 7.86
CA VAL A 58 -16.86 -6.36 7.92
C VAL A 58 -16.54 -6.73 9.37
N GLY A 59 -16.23 -5.73 10.21
CA GLY A 59 -15.86 -5.93 11.60
C GLY A 59 -17.01 -6.33 12.52
N THR A 60 -18.21 -5.81 12.31
CA THR A 60 -19.36 -6.01 13.22
C THR A 60 -20.29 -7.12 12.76
N LEU A 61 -20.50 -7.29 11.44
CA LEU A 61 -21.46 -8.26 10.92
C LEU A 61 -20.78 -9.53 10.42
N MET A 62 -19.65 -9.40 9.74
CA MET A 62 -19.01 -10.53 9.07
C MET A 62 -17.94 -11.21 9.91
N ARG A 63 -17.45 -10.61 10.99
CA ARG A 63 -16.35 -11.17 11.78
C ARG A 63 -16.87 -11.81 13.06
N GLY A 64 -16.57 -13.09 13.26
CA GLY A 64 -17.02 -13.89 14.39
C GLY A 64 -15.88 -14.38 15.31
N PRO A 65 -16.16 -15.39 16.16
CA PRO A 65 -15.19 -16.00 17.07
C PRO A 65 -13.91 -16.44 16.34
N GLY A 66 -12.74 -16.24 16.98
CA GLY A 66 -11.44 -16.58 16.37
C GLY A 66 -11.03 -15.69 15.19
N TRP A 67 -11.65 -14.50 15.05
CA TRP A 67 -11.43 -13.55 13.94
C TRP A 67 -11.77 -14.11 12.56
N MET A 68 -12.60 -15.15 12.49
CA MET A 68 -13.04 -15.78 11.25
C MET A 68 -14.08 -14.92 10.54
N LEU A 69 -14.01 -14.87 9.21
CA LEU A 69 -15.00 -14.18 8.39
C LEU A 69 -16.14 -15.14 8.03
N PHE A 70 -17.35 -14.77 8.43
CA PHE A 70 -18.61 -15.39 8.05
C PHE A 70 -19.29 -14.53 6.99
N TRP A 71 -19.84 -15.18 5.97
CA TRP A 71 -20.66 -14.46 5.00
C TRP A 71 -21.95 -13.98 5.67
N PRO A 72 -22.47 -12.80 5.31
CA PRO A 72 -23.75 -12.31 5.82
C PRO A 72 -24.83 -13.37 5.59
N GLY A 73 -25.50 -13.77 6.68
CA GLY A 73 -26.51 -14.84 6.68
C GLY A 73 -26.02 -16.21 7.16
N GLN A 74 -24.73 -16.39 7.45
CA GLN A 74 -24.24 -17.59 8.16
C GLN A 74 -24.25 -17.38 9.68
N THR A 75 -24.63 -18.42 10.43
CA THR A 75 -24.54 -18.41 11.88
C THR A 75 -23.09 -18.59 12.34
N TRP A 76 -22.75 -18.00 13.48
CA TRP A 76 -21.41 -18.12 14.06
C TRP A 76 -21.24 -19.48 14.74
N ASP A 77 -20.55 -20.39 14.07
CA ASP A 77 -20.12 -21.65 14.66
C ASP A 77 -18.82 -21.44 15.45
N HIS A 78 -18.90 -21.60 16.77
CA HIS A 78 -17.81 -21.32 17.70
C HIS A 78 -16.78 -22.45 17.79
N THR A 79 -17.14 -23.66 17.35
CA THR A 79 -16.30 -24.86 17.48
C THR A 79 -15.51 -25.15 16.20
N ARG A 80 -15.79 -24.40 15.12
CA ARG A 80 -15.16 -24.58 13.82
C ARG A 80 -13.70 -24.11 13.85
N LEU A 81 -12.78 -25.07 13.78
CA LEU A 81 -11.36 -24.82 13.52
C LEU A 81 -11.11 -24.88 12.00
N VAL A 82 -10.79 -23.73 11.39
CA VAL A 82 -10.43 -23.71 9.97
C VAL A 82 -8.92 -23.89 9.82
N TYR A 83 -8.52 -25.06 9.30
CA TYR A 83 -7.15 -25.29 8.85
C TYR A 83 -6.96 -24.65 7.47
N GLU A 84 -6.57 -23.39 7.46
CA GLU A 84 -6.24 -22.69 6.22
C GLU A 84 -4.86 -23.15 5.72
N VAL A 85 -4.84 -23.92 4.63
CA VAL A 85 -3.60 -24.24 3.92
C VAL A 85 -3.08 -22.95 3.30
N ASN A 86 -2.07 -22.35 3.92
CA ASN A 86 -1.42 -21.16 3.39
C ASN A 86 -0.62 -21.54 2.14
N ARG A 87 -1.07 -21.07 0.97
CA ARG A 87 -0.34 -21.22 -0.28
C ARG A 87 0.17 -19.85 -0.74
N ASN A 88 1.32 -19.85 -1.41
CA ASN A 88 1.84 -18.65 -2.02
C ASN A 88 1.39 -18.60 -3.48
N LEU A 89 1.24 -17.38 -4.02
CA LEU A 89 0.80 -17.21 -5.40
C LEU A 89 1.71 -17.96 -6.41
N PRO A 90 3.05 -17.92 -6.31
CA PRO A 90 3.92 -18.64 -7.24
C PRO A 90 3.79 -20.18 -7.14
N ASP A 91 3.47 -20.69 -5.95
CA ASP A 91 3.31 -22.14 -5.71
C ASP A 91 2.04 -22.68 -6.39
N ILE A 92 1.00 -21.83 -6.56
CA ILE A 92 -0.22 -22.17 -7.31
C ILE A 92 0.10 -22.36 -8.81
N PHE A 93 1.03 -21.57 -9.34
CA PHE A 93 1.49 -21.67 -10.73
C PHE A 93 2.60 -22.71 -10.96
N GLY A 94 2.94 -23.52 -9.94
CA GLY A 94 3.95 -24.57 -10.05
C GLY A 94 5.40 -24.05 -10.12
N ILE A 95 5.64 -22.78 -9.81
CA ILE A 95 6.98 -22.18 -9.84
C ILE A 95 7.68 -22.53 -8.53
N THR A 96 8.57 -23.52 -8.55
CA THR A 96 9.29 -24.00 -7.36
C THR A 96 10.63 -23.30 -7.13
N SER A 97 11.22 -22.66 -8.14
CA SER A 97 12.50 -21.96 -8.03
C SER A 97 12.37 -20.63 -7.27
N ASP A 98 13.19 -20.39 -6.25
CA ASP A 98 13.15 -19.18 -5.42
C ASP A 98 13.31 -17.88 -6.24
N TRP A 99 14.20 -17.88 -7.23
CA TRP A 99 14.36 -16.76 -8.16
C TRP A 99 13.14 -16.57 -9.06
N GLY A 100 12.52 -17.68 -9.50
CA GLY A 100 11.27 -17.66 -10.26
C GLY A 100 10.11 -17.08 -9.46
N LYS A 101 10.01 -17.42 -8.17
CA LYS A 101 9.00 -16.84 -7.25
C LYS A 101 9.20 -15.34 -7.08
N GLY A 102 10.45 -14.89 -6.97
CA GLY A 102 10.81 -13.48 -6.86
C GLY A 102 10.43 -12.68 -8.11
N ILE A 103 10.78 -13.17 -9.31
CA ILE A 103 10.51 -12.48 -10.57
C ILE A 103 9.00 -12.45 -10.85
N PHE A 104 8.31 -13.58 -10.67
CA PHE A 104 6.87 -13.66 -10.88
C PHE A 104 6.09 -12.73 -9.93
N GLY A 105 6.46 -12.73 -8.65
CA GLY A 105 5.87 -11.82 -7.66
C GLY A 105 6.10 -10.35 -8.01
N PHE A 106 7.31 -9.99 -8.45
CA PHE A 106 7.60 -8.63 -8.91
C PHE A 106 6.72 -8.20 -10.09
N PHE A 107 6.63 -9.03 -11.14
CA PHE A 107 5.76 -8.73 -12.28
C PHE A 107 4.29 -8.65 -11.89
N ALA A 108 3.81 -9.53 -11.00
CA ALA A 108 2.44 -9.48 -10.50
C ALA A 108 2.14 -8.16 -9.77
N VAL A 109 3.06 -7.70 -8.91
CA VAL A 109 2.92 -6.44 -8.19
C VAL A 109 2.99 -5.25 -9.16
N VAL A 110 3.96 -5.22 -10.07
CA VAL A 110 4.08 -4.14 -11.07
C VAL A 110 2.83 -4.06 -11.94
N LEU A 111 2.35 -5.19 -12.44
CA LEU A 111 1.12 -5.24 -13.25
C LEU A 111 -0.08 -4.74 -12.46
N PHE A 112 -0.19 -5.10 -11.17
CA PHE A 112 -1.23 -4.60 -10.28
C PHE A 112 -1.16 -3.08 -10.11
N TYR A 113 0.02 -2.52 -9.84
CA TYR A 113 0.19 -1.06 -9.70
C TYR A 113 -0.10 -0.31 -11.00
N LEU A 114 0.30 -0.86 -12.16
CA LEU A 114 -0.02 -0.26 -13.47
C LEU A 114 -1.52 -0.30 -13.77
N ALA A 115 -2.18 -1.45 -13.57
CA ALA A 115 -3.61 -1.60 -13.83
C ALA A 115 -4.46 -0.75 -12.87
N ALA A 116 -4.16 -0.81 -11.57
CA ALA A 116 -4.82 0.02 -10.56
C ALA A 116 -4.55 1.51 -10.82
N GLY A 117 -3.33 1.85 -11.21
CA GLY A 117 -2.96 3.21 -11.52
C GLY A 117 -3.74 3.77 -12.71
N PHE A 118 -3.84 3.02 -13.80
CA PHE A 118 -4.64 3.40 -14.96
C PHE A 118 -6.13 3.55 -14.61
N GLY A 119 -6.68 2.63 -13.81
CA GLY A 119 -8.06 2.68 -13.34
C GLY A 119 -8.36 3.94 -12.52
N ILE A 120 -7.49 4.27 -11.56
CA ILE A 120 -7.63 5.46 -10.72
C ILE A 120 -7.45 6.74 -11.53
N HIS A 121 -6.47 6.79 -12.43
CA HIS A 121 -6.27 7.93 -13.32
C HIS A 121 -7.53 8.23 -14.15
N LYS A 122 -8.17 7.17 -14.67
CA LYS A 122 -9.44 7.29 -15.40
C LYS A 122 -10.58 7.75 -14.50
N LEU A 123 -10.65 7.29 -13.25
CA LEU A 123 -11.68 7.73 -12.30
C LEU A 123 -11.52 9.21 -11.93
N VAL A 124 -10.29 9.68 -11.76
CA VAL A 124 -9.99 11.08 -11.46
C VAL A 124 -10.36 12.00 -12.63
N THR A 125 -10.05 11.61 -13.87
CA THR A 125 -10.29 12.46 -15.06
C THR A 125 -11.74 12.44 -15.57
N ARG A 126 -12.62 11.60 -15.00
CA ARG A 126 -14.04 11.48 -15.42
C ARG A 126 -14.90 12.71 -15.14
N SER A 127 -14.64 13.45 -14.05
CA SER A 127 -15.45 14.61 -13.67
C SER A 127 -14.82 15.93 -14.12
N PRO A 128 -15.60 16.88 -14.67
CA PRO A 128 -15.08 18.18 -15.11
C PRO A 128 -14.50 19.00 -13.94
N LEU A 129 -14.99 18.79 -12.72
CA LEU A 129 -14.47 19.44 -11.51
C LEU A 129 -13.14 18.83 -11.08
N ASN A 130 -13.00 17.51 -11.19
CA ASN A 130 -11.74 16.82 -10.89
C ASN A 130 -10.65 17.13 -11.92
N ARG A 131 -11.01 17.36 -13.18
CA ARG A 131 -10.06 17.75 -14.23
C ARG A 131 -9.40 19.10 -13.92
N LYS A 132 -10.17 20.08 -13.45
CA LYS A 132 -9.64 21.39 -13.03
C LYS A 132 -8.73 21.30 -11.80
N ILE A 133 -9.00 20.38 -10.88
CA ILE A 133 -8.13 20.12 -9.71
C ILE A 133 -6.85 19.41 -10.16
N TYR A 134 -6.96 18.46 -11.09
CA TYR A 134 -5.84 17.75 -11.69
C TYR A 134 -4.88 18.69 -12.45
N GLU A 135 -5.42 19.59 -13.28
CA GLU A 135 -4.65 20.59 -14.05
C GLU A 135 -3.83 21.55 -13.16
N ARG A 136 -4.19 21.69 -11.88
CA ARG A 136 -3.51 22.55 -10.90
C ARG A 136 -2.52 21.80 -10.00
N THR A 137 -2.45 20.47 -10.12
CA THR A 137 -1.64 19.63 -9.23
C THR A 137 -0.26 19.42 -9.84
N SER A 138 0.80 19.55 -9.04
CA SER A 138 2.17 19.28 -9.51
C SER A 138 2.41 17.78 -9.71
N LEU A 139 3.37 17.41 -10.55
CA LEU A 139 3.67 16.00 -10.86
C LEU A 139 4.02 15.19 -9.61
N LEU A 140 4.79 15.76 -8.69
CA LEU A 140 5.16 15.08 -7.43
C LEU A 140 3.93 14.84 -6.55
N GLN A 141 3.06 15.84 -6.40
CA GLN A 141 1.81 15.71 -5.65
C GLN A 141 0.88 14.65 -6.25
N TYR A 142 0.83 14.57 -7.59
CA TYR A 142 0.06 13.54 -8.29
C TYR A 142 0.64 12.14 -8.05
N LEU A 143 1.96 11.96 -8.09
CA LEU A 143 2.59 10.66 -7.81
C LEU A 143 2.32 10.17 -6.38
N VAL A 144 2.43 11.08 -5.40
CA VAL A 144 2.11 10.76 -4.00
C VAL A 144 0.64 10.38 -3.86
N PHE A 145 -0.28 11.17 -4.44
CA PHE A 145 -1.70 10.83 -4.50
C PHE A 145 -1.93 9.45 -5.11
N GLN A 146 -1.28 9.16 -6.24
CA GLN A 146 -1.46 7.93 -6.98
C GLN A 146 -1.00 6.71 -6.17
N PHE A 147 0.14 6.82 -5.48
CA PHE A 147 0.66 5.78 -4.60
C PHE A 147 -0.31 5.47 -3.45
N PHE A 148 -0.82 6.50 -2.76
CA PHE A 148 -1.78 6.33 -1.67
C PHE A 148 -3.11 5.78 -2.17
N ALA A 149 -3.62 6.31 -3.29
CA ALA A 149 -4.88 5.87 -3.88
C ALA A 149 -4.85 4.41 -4.29
N ILE A 150 -3.78 3.95 -4.95
CA ILE A 150 -3.62 2.53 -5.32
C ILE A 150 -3.60 1.67 -4.05
N THR A 151 -2.78 2.04 -3.07
CA THR A 151 -2.56 1.23 -1.86
C THR A 151 -3.83 1.11 -1.02
N ILE A 152 -4.51 2.22 -0.76
CA ILE A 152 -5.67 2.27 0.14
C ILE A 152 -6.94 1.76 -0.54
N LEU A 153 -7.22 2.17 -1.78
CA LEU A 153 -8.50 1.84 -2.44
C LEU A 153 -8.51 0.47 -3.09
N VAL A 154 -7.38 0.03 -3.63
CA VAL A 154 -7.31 -1.20 -4.41
C VAL A 154 -6.47 -2.24 -3.68
N GLY A 155 -5.32 -1.84 -3.13
CA GLY A 155 -4.39 -2.72 -2.43
C GLY A 155 -5.03 -3.42 -1.22
N LEU A 156 -5.68 -2.66 -0.33
CA LEU A 156 -6.30 -3.22 0.87
C LEU A 156 -7.45 -4.20 0.54
N PRO A 157 -8.46 -3.84 -0.28
CA PRO A 157 -9.53 -4.79 -0.62
C PRO A 157 -9.02 -5.98 -1.44
N ALA A 158 -8.09 -5.76 -2.38
CA ALA A 158 -7.51 -6.86 -3.17
C ALA A 158 -6.80 -7.87 -2.27
N LYS A 159 -6.04 -7.40 -1.28
CA LYS A 159 -5.39 -8.29 -0.30
C LYS A 159 -6.40 -9.09 0.52
N ILE A 160 -7.48 -8.44 0.96
CA ILE A 160 -8.57 -9.11 1.68
C ILE A 160 -9.22 -10.17 0.79
N LEU A 161 -9.55 -9.86 -0.46
CA LEU A 161 -10.16 -10.81 -1.41
C LEU A 161 -9.24 -11.98 -1.75
N LEU A 162 -7.94 -11.74 -1.98
CA LEU A 162 -6.96 -12.79 -2.23
C LEU A 162 -6.85 -13.75 -1.05
N ARG A 163 -6.93 -13.23 0.17
CA ARG A 163 -6.96 -14.04 1.40
C ARG A 163 -8.23 -14.88 1.49
N LEU A 164 -9.39 -14.28 1.23
CA LEU A 164 -10.69 -14.93 1.42
C LEU A 164 -11.03 -15.96 0.33
N LEU A 165 -10.80 -15.62 -0.94
CA LEU A 165 -11.18 -16.46 -2.08
C LEU A 165 -10.13 -17.53 -2.38
N PHE A 166 -8.85 -17.16 -2.36
CA PHE A 166 -7.77 -18.00 -2.85
C PHE A 166 -6.82 -18.50 -1.75
N ARG A 167 -7.03 -18.08 -0.49
CA ARG A 167 -6.20 -18.44 0.67
C ARG A 167 -4.71 -18.14 0.44
N ILE A 168 -4.42 -17.12 -0.36
CA ILE A 168 -3.06 -16.72 -0.70
C ILE A 168 -2.49 -15.94 0.49
N LYS A 169 -1.31 -16.36 0.96
CA LYS A 169 -0.61 -15.67 2.06
C LYS A 169 0.35 -14.60 1.54
N TYR A 170 1.14 -14.94 0.52
CA TYR A 170 2.12 -14.03 -0.08
C TYR A 170 2.00 -14.05 -1.61
N VAL A 171 1.98 -12.86 -2.19
CA VAL A 171 2.01 -12.58 -3.62
C VAL A 171 3.45 -12.52 -4.12
N TRP A 172 4.33 -11.87 -3.34
CA TRP A 172 5.74 -11.76 -3.69
C TRP A 172 6.60 -12.32 -2.56
N ILE A 173 7.47 -13.28 -2.90
CA ILE A 173 8.38 -13.92 -1.95
C ILE A 173 9.80 -13.79 -2.50
N THR A 174 10.66 -13.28 -1.65
CA THR A 174 12.11 -13.32 -1.82
C THR A 174 12.73 -13.71 -0.47
N PRO A 175 14.00 -14.15 -0.43
CA PRO A 175 14.65 -14.52 0.84
C PRO A 175 14.62 -13.42 1.92
N TRP A 176 14.45 -12.16 1.49
CA TRP A 176 14.53 -10.96 2.34
C TRP A 176 13.19 -10.22 2.47
N PHE A 177 12.21 -10.46 1.59
CA PHE A 177 11.01 -9.64 1.47
C PHE A 177 9.79 -10.46 1.02
N ASN A 178 8.69 -10.34 1.78
CA ASN A 178 7.43 -11.05 1.55
C ASN A 178 6.24 -10.08 1.59
N ILE A 179 5.45 -10.01 0.51
CA ILE A 179 4.27 -9.12 0.37
C ILE A 179 2.99 -9.90 0.11
#